data_AF-A0A7G9FPU7-F1
#
_entry.id   AF-A0A7G9FPU7-F1
#
_cell.length_a   1.000
_cell.length_b   1.000
_cell.length_c   1.000
_cell.angle_alpha   90.00
_cell.angle_beta   90.00
_cell.angle_gamma   90.00
#
_symmetry.space_group_name_H-M   'P 1'
#
loop_
_entity.id
_entity.type
_entity.pdbx_description
1 polymer ?
#
loop_
_entity_poly.entity_id
_entity_poly.type
_entity_poly.pdbx_seq_one_letter_code
_entity_poly.pdbx_strand_id
1 'polypeptide(L)' 'MADLTHIFKVGQRVKCRMDEDIHDGVIKETFKDHVIIDIPDVSNHCWFENDLNIEDVIPVYNF' A
#
# COMPACT_ATOMS: atom_id res chain seq x y z
N MET A 1 15.79 2.13 -7.94
CA MET A 1 14.47 1.51 -7.76
C MET A 1 14.50 0.73 -6.46
N ALA A 2 13.71 1.12 -5.48
CA ALA A 2 13.62 0.41 -4.20
C ALA A 2 12.82 -0.87 -4.40
N ASP A 3 13.30 -2.01 -3.88
CA ASP A 3 12.59 -3.28 -3.97
C ASP A 3 11.48 -3.30 -2.91
N LEU A 4 10.23 -3.06 -3.35
CA LEU A 4 9.07 -2.94 -2.48
C LEU A 4 8.71 -4.25 -1.76
N THR A 5 9.19 -5.39 -2.26
CA THR A 5 8.96 -6.70 -1.62
C THR A 5 9.64 -6.82 -0.25
N HIS A 6 10.68 -6.02 0.00
CA HIS A 6 11.34 -5.95 1.31
C HIS A 6 10.70 -4.92 2.25
N ILE A 7 9.88 -4.02 1.72
CA ILE A 7 9.27 -2.91 2.46
C ILE A 7 7.87 -3.31 2.96
N PHE A 8 7.07 -3.93 2.10
CA PHE A 8 5.72 -4.36 2.41
C PHE A 8 5.60 -5.89 2.37
N LYS A 9 4.73 -6.44 3.22
CA LYS A 9 4.41 -7.87 3.25
C LYS A 9 2.93 -8.10 2.95
N VAL A 10 2.62 -9.16 2.22
CA VAL A 10 1.23 -9.60 2.02
C VAL A 10 0.55 -9.83 3.38
N GLY A 11 -0.67 -9.30 3.53
CA GLY A 11 -1.44 -9.29 4.77
C GLY A 11 -1.11 -8.15 5.74
N GLN A 12 -0.10 -7.32 5.44
CA GLN A 12 0.25 -6.17 6.27
C GLN A 12 -0.83 -5.09 6.18
N ARG A 13 -1.20 -4.52 7.33
CA ARG A 13 -2.09 -3.36 7.41
C ARG A 13 -1.31 -2.09 7.06
N VAL A 14 -1.92 -1.27 6.23
CA VAL A 14 -1.36 -0.01 5.75
C VAL A 14 -2.44 1.06 5.79
N LYS A 15 -2.01 2.32 5.81
CA LYS A 15 -2.88 3.46 5.59
C LYS A 15 -2.50 4.10 4.28
N CYS A 16 -3.48 4.33 3.43
CA CYS A 16 -3.29 4.97 2.14
C CYS A 16 -3.87 6.38 2.21
N ARG A 17 -3.04 7.39 1.99
CA ARG A 17 -3.52 8.75 1.76
C ARG A 17 -4.04 8.83 0.33
N MET A 18 -5.29 9.20 0.16
CA MET A 18 -5.88 9.42 -1.16
C MET A 18 -6.61 10.77 -1.09
N ASP A 19 -6.18 11.70 -1.93
CA ASP A 19 -6.60 13.11 -1.86
C ASP A 19 -6.37 13.72 -0.46
N GLU A 20 -7.43 14.08 0.26
CA GLU A 20 -7.37 14.69 1.60
C GLU A 20 -7.72 13.70 2.72
N ASP A 21 -8.08 12.46 2.38
CA ASP A 21 -8.53 11.44 3.33
C ASP A 21 -7.49 10.31 3.50
N ILE A 22 -7.58 9.63 4.63
CA ILE A 22 -6.74 8.47 4.95
C ILE A 22 -7.64 7.24 5.05
N HIS A 23 -7.37 6.27 4.19
CA HIS A 23 -8.09 5.01 4.16
C HIS A 23 -7.25 3.88 4.76
N ASP A 24 -7.91 2.97 5.48
CA ASP A 24 -7.27 1.74 5.93
C ASP A 24 -7.27 0.70 4.81
N GLY A 25 -6.11 0.08 4.59
CA GLY A 25 -5.91 -0.93 3.56
C GLY A 25 -5.12 -2.13 4.06
N VAL A 26 -5.12 -3.19 3.26
CA VAL A 26 -4.33 -4.40 3.49
C VAL A 26 -3.57 -4.74 2.22
N ILE A 27 -2.27 -4.98 2.35
CA ILE A 27 -1.43 -5.42 1.23
C ILE A 27 -1.91 -6.80 0.78
N LYS A 28 -2.39 -6.90 -0.46
CA LYS A 28 -2.87 -8.14 -1.05
C LYS A 28 -1.77 -8.84 -1.84
N GLU A 29 -1.01 -8.07 -2.62
CA GLU A 29 0.07 -8.57 -3.46
C GLU A 29 1.24 -7.59 -3.45
N THR A 30 2.46 -8.12 -3.52
CA THR A 30 3.70 -7.32 -3.52
C THR A 30 4.55 -7.71 -4.71
N PHE A 31 4.94 -6.72 -5.50
CA PHE A 31 5.84 -6.86 -6.64
C PHE A 31 7.08 -5.98 -6.42
N LYS A 32 8.05 -6.06 -7.33
CA LYS A 32 9.30 -5.31 -7.18
C LYS A 32 9.11 -3.80 -7.34
N ASP A 33 8.25 -3.43 -8.28
CA ASP A 33 7.99 -2.06 -8.71
C ASP A 33 6.69 -1.48 -8.14
N HIS A 34 5.73 -2.34 -7.76
CA HIS A 34 4.42 -1.94 -7.26
C HIS A 34 3.87 -2.88 -6.18
N VAL A 35 2.79 -2.47 -5.52
CA VAL A 35 2.00 -3.26 -4.57
C VAL A 35 0.51 -3.11 -4.89
N ILE A 36 -0.25 -4.16 -4.60
CA ILE A 36 -1.71 -4.13 -4.68
C ILE A 36 -2.28 -4.11 -3.27
N ILE A 37 -3.12 -3.12 -3.02
CA ILE A 37 -3.74 -2.88 -1.72
C ILE A 37 -5.24 -3.06 -1.85
N ASP A 38 -5.81 -3.84 -0.95
CA ASP A 38 -7.25 -3.90 -0.75
C ASP A 38 -7.66 -2.79 0.20
N ILE A 39 -8.40 -1.82 -0.30
CA ILE A 39 -8.97 -0.69 0.46
C ILE A 39 -10.49 -0.85 0.41
N PRO A 40 -11.12 -1.41 1.46
CA PRO A 40 -12.55 -1.77 1.42
C PRO A 40 -13.50 -0.62 1.06
N ASP A 41 -13.14 0.61 1.43
CA ASP A 41 -13.93 1.81 1.16
C ASP A 41 -13.78 2.34 -0.28
N VAL A 42 -12.77 1.85 -1.03
CA VAL A 42 -12.41 2.36 -2.37
C VAL A 42 -12.45 1.25 -3.41
N SER A 43 -11.58 0.23 -3.27
CA SER A 43 -11.47 -0.91 -4.18
C SER A 43 -10.59 -2.00 -3.58
N ASN A 44 -10.86 -3.26 -3.94
CA ASN A 44 -10.08 -4.41 -3.50
C ASN A 44 -8.82 -4.71 -4.34
N HIS A 45 -8.46 -3.76 -5.22
CA HIS A 45 -7.33 -3.87 -6.15
C HIS A 45 -6.75 -2.48 -6.48
N CYS A 46 -6.36 -1.71 -5.46
CA CYS A 46 -5.70 -0.43 -5.64
C CYS A 46 -4.21 -0.61 -5.93
N TRP A 47 -3.72 0.00 -7.00
CA TRP A 47 -2.34 -0.10 -7.45
C TRP A 47 -1.48 1.04 -6.90
N PHE A 48 -0.36 0.69 -6.26
CA PHE A 48 0.62 1.67 -5.79
C PHE A 48 2.04 1.34 -6.23
N GLU A 49 2.78 2.31 -6.76
CA GLU A 49 4.13 2.11 -7.30
C GLU A 49 5.10 3.23 -6.94
N ASN A 50 6.40 2.92 -6.98
CA ASN A 50 7.47 3.76 -6.43
C ASN A 50 7.48 5.21 -6.92
N ASP A 51 7.21 5.42 -8.20
CA ASP A 51 7.40 6.73 -8.86
C ASP A 51 6.09 7.50 -9.06
N LEU A 52 4.99 7.06 -8.42
CA LEU A 52 3.65 7.65 -8.60
C LEU A 52 2.92 7.94 -7.28
N ASN A 53 2.81 6.97 -6.38
CA ASN A 53 1.93 7.09 -5.21
C ASN A 53 2.36 6.21 -4.02
N ILE A 54 3.50 5.51 -4.06
CA ILE A 54 3.94 4.69 -2.92
C ILE A 54 4.20 5.52 -1.66
N GLU A 55 4.57 6.80 -1.83
CA GLU A 55 4.84 7.72 -0.73
C GLU A 55 3.61 7.99 0.15
N ASP A 56 2.42 7.78 -0.43
CA ASP A 56 1.14 7.90 0.26
C ASP A 56 0.74 6.62 1.02
N VAL A 57 1.54 5.56 0.91
CA VAL A 57 1.31 4.28 1.61
C VAL A 57 2.13 4.23 2.90
N ILE A 58 1.45 4.35 4.03
CA ILE A 58 2.06 4.36 5.36
C ILE A 58 1.87 2.99 6.01
N PRO A 59 2.94 2.22 6.24
CA PRO A 59 2.84 0.94 6.94
C PRO A 59 2.43 1.13 8.39
N VAL A 60 1.46 0.34 8.85
CA VAL A 60 1.06 0.31 10.26
C VAL A 60 1.91 -0.72 10.98
N TYR A 61 2.81 -0.26 11.85
CA TYR A 61 3.61 -1.11 12.72
C TYR A 61 2.90 -1.27 14.06
N ASN A 62 2.40 -2.47 14.36
CA ASN A 62 2.05 -2.82 15.74
C ASN A 62 3.34 -3.20 16.48
N PHE A 63 3.76 -2.37 17.43
CA PHE A 63 4.82 -2.67 18.39
C PHE A 63 4.32 -3.56 19.53
#